data_AF-A0A2D6DV22-F1
#
_entry.id   AF-A0A2D6DV22-F1
#
_cell.length_a   1.000
_cell.length_b   1.000
_cell.length_c   1.000
_cell.angle_alpha   90.00
_cell.angle_beta   90.00
_cell.angle_gamma   90.00
#
_symmetry.space_group_name_H-M   'P 1'
#
loop_
_entity.id
_entity.type
_entity.pdbx_description
1 polymer ?
#
loop_
_entity_poly.entity_id
_entity_poly.type
_entity_poly.pdbx_seq_one_letter_code
_entity_poly.pdbx_strand_id
1 'polypeptide(L)'
;MRLPTAILLTLFLFSVLLETVSAQAGGISIKKTYTKPGEPLISLELNSLIERLPASGYYPVRVTIVNDGPIDRTWQFFFTSSRSNFDRGNRLKSDFTVTCNATSVAGVDLLVPVMSILNNRNSGWRSSSLMEPLRTQLDVTVRPSPPLETSWADLRTEIARGASSLWPSVIYSEEIQNLNDNALDKATADHLSGSSSGTPRSSVEFGGLFLAKSMPDDWRAYIGYDACILTDKEWNELPAGARNALRKWNRLGGSLIIYTTNPATDLNTLGFGRDTTGPPVTDPGWGTTILRPFPSDGLLEAPEVVQLVVDAVKKTGGPRISDPRDNFSSSWKLQDALGIKTSQLILVIIVLVAFGILVGPINLFVFARAGKRHKLFISTPLISLGASIILLGLILLQDGFGGYGKRLILQEIGPGNTAYISQEQIARTGVLLNTSFTTSEPGYLTPLTIGESRWARITESNDGGNGVFNVELTETGLAATGDWFKSSSEHGHLLETVRPSRERISLVGNSDNPTINSTFGFMLEKVFFRDLTGQLWTTSDIQQGRNTSMTPAEETEFAPWFNGLQQRFGPRNRARLDLARNRRGYFFGFAPETEGISSLTSIDWETTSTFVTGQLFPGNRSNP
;
A
#
# COMPACT_ATOMS: atom_id res chain seq x y z
N MET A 1 -17.81 47.43 -10.13
CA MET A 1 -18.89 46.51 -10.55
C MET A 1 -18.62 45.78 -11.89
N ARG A 2 -17.35 45.46 -12.24
CA ARG A 2 -17.00 44.72 -13.48
C ARG A 2 -15.83 43.72 -13.32
N LEU A 3 -15.50 43.35 -12.07
CA LEU A 3 -14.46 42.35 -11.76
C LEU A 3 -15.01 40.95 -11.39
N PRO A 4 -16.19 40.79 -10.74
CA PRO A 4 -16.67 39.44 -10.37
C PRO A 4 -17.23 38.66 -11.56
N THR A 5 -17.75 39.33 -12.59
CA THR A 5 -18.28 38.69 -13.80
C THR A 5 -17.20 38.07 -14.69
N ALA A 6 -15.97 38.61 -14.68
CA ALA A 6 -14.86 38.04 -15.46
C ALA A 6 -14.39 36.70 -14.86
N ILE A 7 -14.31 36.62 -13.53
CA ILE A 7 -13.94 35.40 -12.79
C ILE A 7 -15.02 34.32 -12.95
N LEU A 8 -16.30 34.70 -12.86
CA LEU A 8 -17.45 33.83 -13.12
C LEU A 8 -17.47 33.32 -14.57
N LEU A 9 -17.16 34.14 -15.57
CA LEU A 9 -17.13 33.70 -16.98
C LEU A 9 -15.96 32.75 -17.27
N THR A 10 -14.77 33.01 -16.70
CA THR A 10 -13.61 32.12 -16.83
C THR A 10 -13.80 30.79 -16.11
N LEU A 11 -14.50 30.76 -14.97
CA LEU A 11 -14.83 29.53 -14.26
C LEU A 11 -15.98 28.76 -14.93
N PHE A 12 -16.96 29.46 -15.51
CA PHE A 12 -18.02 28.81 -16.29
C PHE A 12 -17.48 28.19 -17.58
N LEU A 13 -16.49 28.83 -18.23
CA LEU A 13 -15.76 28.24 -19.36
C LEU A 13 -14.88 27.05 -18.95
N PHE A 14 -14.28 27.08 -17.75
CA PHE A 14 -13.54 25.94 -17.19
C PHE A 14 -14.47 24.78 -16.82
N SER A 15 -15.63 25.06 -16.22
CA SER A 15 -16.63 24.04 -15.89
C SER A 15 -17.26 23.44 -17.15
N VAL A 16 -17.50 24.23 -18.21
CA VAL A 16 -18.01 23.71 -19.49
C VAL A 16 -16.96 22.86 -20.24
N LEU A 17 -15.67 23.18 -20.10
CA LEU A 17 -14.56 22.34 -20.61
C LEU A 17 -14.41 21.03 -19.82
N LEU A 18 -14.72 21.02 -18.51
CA LEU A 18 -14.83 19.79 -17.72
C LEU A 18 -16.14 19.00 -18.00
N GLU A 19 -17.24 19.70 -18.34
CA GLU A 19 -18.57 19.11 -18.58
C GLU A 19 -18.66 18.23 -19.83
N THR A 20 -17.77 18.40 -20.80
CA THR A 20 -17.78 17.57 -22.03
C THR A 20 -17.02 16.26 -21.89
N VAL A 21 -16.21 16.08 -20.84
CA VAL A 21 -15.37 14.87 -20.68
C VAL A 21 -15.80 14.01 -19.49
N SER A 22 -16.39 14.57 -18.43
CA SER A 22 -16.81 13.79 -17.26
C SER A 22 -18.06 12.91 -17.50
N ALA A 23 -18.79 13.10 -18.61
CA ALA A 23 -20.00 12.36 -18.91
C ALA A 23 -19.74 11.00 -19.59
N GLN A 24 -18.49 10.63 -19.85
CA GLN A 24 -18.11 9.37 -20.51
C GLN A 24 -17.05 8.52 -19.79
N ALA A 25 -16.47 8.95 -18.66
CA ALA A 25 -15.45 8.18 -17.95
C ALA A 25 -16.07 7.39 -16.77
N GLY A 26 -15.85 6.07 -16.72
CA GLY A 26 -16.43 5.10 -15.78
C GLY A 26 -15.97 5.20 -14.31
N GLY A 27 -15.61 6.39 -13.84
CA GLY A 27 -15.17 6.66 -12.47
C GLY A 27 -16.29 7.09 -11.51
N ILE A 28 -15.92 7.50 -10.29
CA ILE A 28 -16.90 7.97 -9.29
C ILE A 28 -17.22 9.44 -9.54
N SER A 29 -18.50 9.80 -9.61
CA SER A 29 -18.94 11.18 -9.85
C SER A 29 -20.18 11.52 -9.03
N ILE A 30 -20.14 12.63 -8.30
CA ILE A 30 -21.29 13.26 -7.65
C ILE A 30 -21.26 14.74 -8.03
N LYS A 31 -22.29 15.20 -8.75
CA LYS A 31 -22.52 16.62 -9.04
C LYS A 31 -23.88 17.03 -8.47
N LYS A 32 -23.87 17.90 -7.46
CA LYS A 32 -25.08 18.38 -6.78
C LYS A 32 -25.07 19.89 -6.67
N THR A 33 -26.08 20.54 -7.24
CA THR A 33 -26.39 21.95 -6.98
C THR A 33 -27.53 22.00 -5.96
N TYR A 34 -27.33 22.74 -4.88
CA TYR A 34 -28.25 22.77 -3.74
C TYR A 34 -29.22 23.96 -3.76
N THR A 35 -28.84 25.05 -4.42
CA THR A 35 -29.66 26.26 -4.50
C THR A 35 -30.36 26.39 -5.84
N LYS A 36 -31.45 27.16 -5.84
CA LYS A 36 -32.23 27.39 -7.08
C LYS A 36 -31.56 28.47 -7.93
N PRO A 37 -31.81 28.49 -9.25
CA PRO A 37 -31.38 29.60 -10.10
C PRO A 37 -31.84 30.95 -9.53
N GLY A 38 -30.90 31.89 -9.35
CA GLY A 38 -31.15 33.22 -8.78
C GLY A 38 -30.82 33.36 -7.29
N GLU A 39 -30.58 32.27 -6.58
CA GLU A 39 -30.01 32.27 -5.21
C GLU A 39 -28.48 32.19 -5.25
N PRO A 40 -27.76 32.50 -4.15
CA PRO A 40 -26.32 32.27 -4.07
C PRO A 40 -25.99 30.82 -4.40
N LEU A 41 -25.03 30.59 -5.31
CA LEU A 41 -24.69 29.24 -5.76
C LEU A 41 -24.04 28.45 -4.61
N ILE A 42 -24.67 27.32 -4.27
CA ILE A 42 -24.07 26.31 -3.40
C ILE A 42 -24.06 25.01 -4.19
N SER A 43 -22.86 24.51 -4.51
CA SER A 43 -22.70 23.28 -5.28
C SER A 43 -21.53 22.45 -4.78
N LEU A 44 -21.65 21.14 -4.97
CA LEU A 44 -20.63 20.14 -4.72
C LEU A 44 -20.39 19.37 -6.02
N GLU A 45 -19.13 19.22 -6.37
CA GLU A 45 -18.64 18.31 -7.38
C GLU A 45 -17.57 17.41 -6.78
N LEU A 46 -17.73 16.11 -6.91
CA LEU A 46 -16.78 15.09 -6.50
C LEU A 46 -16.53 14.21 -7.72
N ASN A 47 -15.29 14.14 -8.19
CA ASN A 47 -14.90 13.33 -9.35
C ASN A 47 -13.64 12.53 -9.04
N SER A 48 -13.57 11.29 -9.51
CA SER A 48 -12.31 10.55 -9.56
C SER A 48 -11.31 11.17 -10.53
N LEU A 49 -10.04 11.15 -10.15
CA LEU A 49 -8.94 11.61 -11.02
C LEU A 49 -8.37 10.50 -11.91
N ILE A 50 -8.69 9.25 -11.58
CA ILE A 50 -8.35 8.04 -12.33
C ILE A 50 -9.63 7.21 -12.41
N GLU A 51 -9.97 6.66 -13.56
CA GLU A 51 -11.28 6.02 -13.79
C GLU A 51 -11.54 4.77 -12.94
N ARG A 52 -10.49 3.99 -12.65
CA ARG A 52 -10.63 2.65 -12.05
C ARG A 52 -10.01 2.55 -10.66
N LEU A 53 -10.68 1.81 -9.78
CA LEU A 53 -10.17 1.50 -8.45
C LEU A 53 -8.98 0.55 -8.55
N PRO A 54 -7.88 0.81 -7.82
CA PRO A 54 -6.78 -0.13 -7.71
C PRO A 54 -7.17 -1.35 -6.85
N ALA A 55 -6.33 -2.39 -6.87
CA ALA A 55 -6.50 -3.58 -6.02
C ALA A 55 -6.20 -3.34 -4.52
N SER A 56 -5.54 -2.22 -4.21
CA SER A 56 -5.11 -1.80 -2.88
C SER A 56 -4.62 -0.34 -2.94
N GLY A 57 -4.13 0.23 -1.83
CA GLY A 57 -3.52 1.56 -1.85
C GLY A 57 -4.52 2.68 -1.62
N TYR A 58 -4.45 3.73 -2.44
CA TYR A 58 -5.32 4.91 -2.37
C TYR A 58 -5.95 5.21 -3.72
N TYR A 59 -7.17 5.73 -3.70
CA TYR A 59 -7.90 6.21 -4.85
C TYR A 59 -8.08 7.73 -4.78
N PRO A 60 -7.54 8.49 -5.73
CA PRO A 60 -7.59 9.94 -5.69
C PRO A 60 -8.95 10.48 -6.19
N VAL A 61 -9.61 11.28 -5.36
CA VAL A 61 -10.90 11.91 -5.65
C VAL A 61 -10.78 13.42 -5.44
N ARG A 62 -11.12 14.22 -6.45
CA ARG A 62 -11.15 15.68 -6.35
C ARG A 62 -12.53 16.16 -5.93
N VAL A 63 -12.56 16.98 -4.90
CA VAL A 63 -13.76 17.64 -4.39
C VAL A 63 -13.66 19.13 -4.67
N THR A 64 -14.66 19.69 -5.32
CA THR A 64 -14.85 21.12 -5.54
C THR A 64 -16.17 21.56 -4.95
N ILE A 65 -16.13 22.53 -4.04
CA ILE A 65 -17.31 23.09 -3.37
C ILE A 65 -17.36 24.58 -3.67
N VAL A 66 -18.47 25.03 -4.22
CA VAL A 66 -18.80 26.46 -4.34
C VAL A 66 -19.76 26.82 -3.23
N ASN A 67 -19.45 27.86 -2.47
CA ASN A 67 -20.31 28.40 -1.42
C ASN A 67 -20.38 29.92 -1.55
N ASP A 68 -21.30 30.41 -2.39
CA ASP A 68 -21.59 31.86 -2.49
C ASP A 68 -22.48 32.34 -1.33
N GLY A 69 -22.87 31.44 -0.43
CA GLY A 69 -23.68 31.77 0.73
C GLY A 69 -22.94 32.64 1.77
N PRO A 70 -23.69 33.26 2.70
CA PRO A 70 -23.14 34.18 3.69
C PRO A 70 -22.53 33.49 4.92
N ILE A 71 -22.58 32.15 5.00
CA ILE A 71 -22.09 31.37 6.13
C ILE A 71 -21.11 30.29 5.65
N ASP A 72 -20.15 29.97 6.51
CA ASP A 72 -19.27 28.83 6.31
C ASP A 72 -20.08 27.53 6.37
N ARG A 73 -19.66 26.56 5.57
CA ARG A 73 -20.34 25.27 5.47
C ARG A 73 -19.33 24.13 5.44
N THR A 74 -19.70 23.02 6.04
CA THR A 74 -18.86 21.82 6.13
C THR A 74 -19.56 20.63 5.47
N TRP A 75 -18.79 19.85 4.71
CA TRP A 75 -19.18 18.58 4.11
C TRP A 75 -18.34 17.46 4.73
N GLN A 76 -19.02 16.39 5.13
CA GLN A 76 -18.40 15.15 5.59
C GLN A 76 -18.52 14.08 4.49
N PHE A 77 -17.41 13.44 4.18
CA PHE A 77 -17.32 12.39 3.17
C PHE A 77 -16.97 11.08 3.88
N PHE A 78 -17.87 10.11 3.80
CA PHE A 78 -17.70 8.77 4.38
C PHE A 78 -17.44 7.80 3.24
N PHE A 79 -16.30 7.11 3.29
CA PHE A 79 -15.95 6.10 2.30
C PHE A 79 -15.88 4.73 2.94
N THR A 80 -16.40 3.72 2.24
CA THR A 80 -16.22 2.32 2.60
C THR A 80 -15.71 1.57 1.38
N SER A 81 -14.46 1.10 1.44
CA SER A 81 -13.91 0.18 0.47
C SER A 81 -14.11 -1.26 0.94
N SER A 82 -14.62 -2.12 0.06
CA SER A 82 -14.95 -3.51 0.38
C SER A 82 -14.87 -4.42 -0.85
N ARG A 83 -15.06 -5.72 -0.64
CA ARG A 83 -15.41 -6.65 -1.71
C ARG A 83 -16.93 -6.58 -1.95
N SER A 84 -17.34 -6.86 -3.19
CA SER A 84 -18.71 -6.77 -3.76
C SER A 84 -19.92 -7.24 -2.94
N ASN A 85 -19.74 -7.93 -1.81
CA ASN A 85 -20.83 -8.31 -0.91
C ASN A 85 -20.66 -7.60 0.43
N PHE A 86 -21.51 -6.59 0.67
CA PHE A 86 -21.48 -5.74 1.86
C PHE A 86 -21.46 -6.48 3.19
N ASP A 87 -21.89 -7.75 3.24
CA ASP A 87 -22.00 -8.56 4.46
C ASP A 87 -20.82 -9.53 4.69
N ARG A 88 -19.94 -9.75 3.70
CA ARG A 88 -18.83 -10.71 3.80
C ARG A 88 -17.53 -10.15 3.20
N GLY A 89 -16.45 -10.26 3.95
CA GLY A 89 -15.11 -9.83 3.57
C GLY A 89 -14.58 -8.66 4.39
N ASN A 90 -13.33 -8.30 4.12
CA ASN A 90 -12.67 -7.17 4.76
C ASN A 90 -13.25 -5.85 4.26
N ARG A 91 -13.33 -4.86 5.15
CA ARG A 91 -13.79 -3.49 4.84
C ARG A 91 -12.78 -2.48 5.36
N LEU A 92 -12.50 -1.45 4.57
CA LEU A 92 -11.72 -0.27 4.97
C LEU A 92 -12.65 0.94 4.99
N LYS A 93 -12.68 1.66 6.10
CA LYS A 93 -13.44 2.90 6.23
C LYS A 93 -12.51 4.09 6.40
N SER A 94 -12.90 5.22 5.84
CA SER A 94 -12.20 6.48 5.99
C SER A 94 -13.16 7.63 5.87
N ASP A 95 -12.97 8.65 6.71
CA ASP A 95 -13.83 9.82 6.75
C ASP A 95 -13.00 11.09 6.51
N PHE A 96 -13.56 12.03 5.75
CA PHE A 96 -12.94 13.33 5.46
C PHE A 96 -13.89 14.46 5.74
N THR A 97 -13.36 15.59 6.16
CA THR A 97 -14.14 16.81 6.41
C THR A 97 -13.57 17.96 5.58
N VAL A 98 -14.41 18.61 4.79
CA VAL A 98 -14.04 19.78 3.99
C VAL A 98 -14.94 20.95 4.37
N THR A 99 -14.33 22.03 4.83
CA THR A 99 -15.02 23.29 5.13
C THR A 99 -14.79 24.27 4.00
N CYS A 100 -15.87 24.87 3.51
CA CYS A 100 -15.85 25.95 2.51
C CYS A 100 -16.39 27.22 3.16
N ASN A 101 -15.56 28.25 3.20
CA ASN A 101 -15.92 29.52 3.83
C ASN A 101 -17.03 30.22 3.03
N ALA A 102 -17.72 31.17 3.68
CA ALA A 102 -18.70 32.03 3.03
C ALA A 102 -18.08 32.75 1.81
N THR A 103 -18.86 32.88 0.74
CA THR A 103 -18.46 33.56 -0.51
C THR A 103 -17.13 33.06 -1.10
N SER A 104 -16.91 31.74 -1.08
CA SER A 104 -15.64 31.15 -1.50
C SER A 104 -15.82 29.83 -2.25
N VAL A 105 -14.71 29.35 -2.82
CA VAL A 105 -14.60 28.04 -3.45
C VAL A 105 -13.51 27.27 -2.75
N ALA A 106 -13.80 26.03 -2.37
CA ALA A 106 -12.84 25.09 -1.81
C ALA A 106 -12.59 23.96 -2.83
N GLY A 107 -11.32 23.65 -3.09
CA GLY A 107 -10.89 22.53 -3.92
C GLY A 107 -9.87 21.69 -3.18
N VAL A 108 -10.09 20.38 -3.08
CA VAL A 108 -9.19 19.46 -2.38
C VAL A 108 -9.16 18.09 -3.04
N ASP A 109 -7.98 17.48 -3.09
CA ASP A 109 -7.81 16.08 -3.50
C ASP A 109 -7.81 15.20 -2.25
N LEU A 110 -8.78 14.30 -2.16
CA LEU A 110 -8.91 13.30 -1.10
C LEU A 110 -8.24 12.00 -1.57
N LEU A 111 -7.32 11.48 -0.77
CA LEU A 111 -6.69 10.18 -0.99
C LEU A 111 -7.46 9.12 -0.23
N VAL A 112 -8.40 8.46 -0.91
CA VAL A 112 -9.32 7.50 -0.29
C VAL A 112 -8.65 6.14 -0.17
N PRO A 113 -8.40 5.59 1.04
CA PRO A 113 -7.83 4.26 1.21
C PRO A 113 -8.70 3.17 0.58
N VAL A 114 -8.07 2.23 -0.13
CA VAL A 114 -8.73 1.08 -0.77
C VAL A 114 -8.30 -0.20 -0.07
N MET A 115 -9.29 -1.01 0.34
CA MET A 115 -9.04 -2.29 1.00
C MET A 115 -8.31 -3.24 0.05
N SER A 116 -7.22 -3.83 0.53
CA SER A 116 -6.49 -4.84 -0.24
C SER A 116 -7.34 -6.09 -0.44
N ILE A 117 -7.24 -6.69 -1.62
CA ILE A 117 -7.88 -7.98 -1.90
C ILE A 117 -7.04 -9.09 -1.28
N LEU A 118 -7.44 -9.54 -0.09
CA LEU A 118 -6.71 -10.54 0.71
C LEU A 118 -7.16 -11.99 0.46
N ASN A 119 -8.10 -12.22 -0.46
CA ASN A 119 -8.66 -13.55 -0.65
C ASN A 119 -8.37 -14.20 -1.98
N ASN A 120 -8.20 -15.52 -1.92
CA ASN A 120 -7.80 -16.34 -3.04
C ASN A 120 -8.86 -17.42 -3.36
N ARG A 121 -10.16 -17.10 -3.35
CA ARG A 121 -11.17 -18.16 -3.61
C ARG A 121 -10.92 -18.85 -4.96
N ASN A 122 -10.35 -20.04 -4.82
CA ASN A 122 -10.32 -21.15 -5.76
C ASN A 122 -10.98 -22.39 -5.11
N SER A 123 -11.62 -22.23 -3.95
CA SER A 123 -12.12 -23.34 -3.13
C SER A 123 -13.62 -23.57 -3.30
N GLY A 124 -13.95 -24.36 -4.31
CA GLY A 124 -15.24 -25.01 -4.44
C GLY A 124 -15.08 -26.34 -5.17
N TRP A 125 -15.22 -27.45 -4.46
CA TRP A 125 -15.32 -28.82 -4.99
C TRP A 125 -16.64 -29.06 -5.76
N ARG A 126 -17.17 -28.00 -6.39
CA ARG A 126 -18.34 -28.00 -7.26
C ARG A 126 -18.02 -27.16 -8.50
N SER A 127 -17.82 -27.87 -9.60
CA SER A 127 -18.17 -27.48 -10.97
C SER A 127 -17.44 -26.26 -11.55
N SER A 128 -16.48 -26.54 -12.43
CA SER A 128 -16.32 -26.08 -13.83
C SER A 128 -17.22 -24.97 -14.43
N SER A 129 -17.74 -24.02 -13.67
CA SER A 129 -18.56 -22.92 -14.19
C SER A 129 -18.22 -21.62 -13.46
N LEU A 130 -17.35 -20.84 -14.10
CA LEU A 130 -17.04 -19.42 -13.86
C LEU A 130 -16.39 -19.11 -12.50
N MET A 131 -15.07 -18.88 -12.51
CA MET A 131 -14.36 -18.26 -11.39
C MET A 131 -15.02 -16.90 -11.08
N GLU A 132 -15.41 -16.65 -9.82
CA GLU A 132 -15.89 -15.31 -9.45
C GLU A 132 -14.79 -14.27 -9.74
N PRO A 133 -15.13 -13.15 -10.40
CA PRO A 133 -14.17 -12.08 -10.62
C PRO A 133 -13.73 -11.50 -9.27
N LEU A 134 -12.45 -11.17 -9.15
CA LEU A 134 -11.95 -10.39 -8.04
C LEU A 134 -12.49 -8.97 -8.22
N ARG A 135 -13.15 -8.43 -7.20
CA ARG A 135 -13.83 -7.14 -7.28
C ARG A 135 -13.43 -6.26 -6.11
N THR A 136 -13.09 -5.02 -6.43
CA THR A 136 -12.99 -3.91 -5.48
C THR A 136 -14.23 -3.04 -5.63
N GLN A 137 -14.83 -2.66 -4.52
CA GLN A 137 -15.93 -1.71 -4.45
C GLN A 137 -15.55 -0.55 -3.54
N LEU A 138 -16.00 0.65 -3.91
CA LEU A 138 -15.91 1.85 -3.10
C LEU A 138 -17.28 2.52 -3.04
N ASP A 139 -17.83 2.64 -1.83
CA ASP A 139 -19.07 3.37 -1.58
C ASP A 139 -18.74 4.70 -0.93
N VAL A 140 -19.36 5.78 -1.42
CA VAL A 140 -19.24 7.12 -0.84
C VAL A 140 -20.60 7.64 -0.39
N THR A 141 -20.62 8.24 0.79
CA THR A 141 -21.76 9.04 1.29
C THR A 141 -21.26 10.43 1.64
N VAL A 142 -21.89 11.46 1.08
CA VAL A 142 -21.55 12.86 1.33
C VAL A 142 -22.67 13.53 2.13
N ARG A 143 -22.34 13.97 3.35
CA ARG A 143 -23.25 14.66 4.26
C ARG A 143 -22.85 16.13 4.39
N PRO A 144 -23.57 17.05 3.73
CA PRO A 144 -23.38 18.48 3.94
C PRO A 144 -24.00 18.95 5.26
N SER A 145 -23.67 20.19 5.66
CA SER A 145 -24.32 20.87 6.78
C SER A 145 -25.83 21.05 6.50
N PRO A 146 -26.72 20.82 7.49
CA PRO A 146 -28.15 21.05 7.33
C PRO A 146 -28.46 22.48 6.84
N PRO A 147 -29.51 22.68 6.02
CA PRO A 147 -30.53 21.73 5.59
C PRO A 147 -30.21 21.00 4.27
N LEU A 148 -28.95 21.01 3.80
CA LEU A 148 -28.59 20.46 2.50
C LEU A 148 -28.75 18.93 2.45
N GLU A 149 -29.12 18.39 1.29
CA GLU A 149 -29.40 16.96 1.10
C GLU A 149 -28.11 16.10 1.06
N THR A 150 -28.17 14.92 1.66
CA THR A 150 -27.12 13.90 1.54
C THR A 150 -27.08 13.32 0.13
N SER A 151 -25.88 13.04 -0.39
CA SER A 151 -25.65 12.39 -1.68
C SER A 151 -24.86 11.10 -1.49
N TRP A 152 -24.96 10.17 -2.45
CA TRP A 152 -24.26 8.89 -2.42
C TRP A 152 -23.86 8.47 -3.84
N ALA A 153 -22.80 7.67 -3.94
CA ALA A 153 -22.38 6.99 -5.17
C ALA A 153 -21.61 5.72 -4.82
N ASP A 154 -21.49 4.79 -5.76
CA ASP A 154 -20.60 3.64 -5.67
C ASP A 154 -19.80 3.45 -6.96
N LEU A 155 -18.61 2.88 -6.82
CA LEU A 155 -17.75 2.48 -7.93
C LEU A 155 -17.30 1.04 -7.71
N ARG A 156 -17.30 0.25 -8.78
CA ARG A 156 -16.89 -1.16 -8.76
C ARG A 156 -15.89 -1.39 -9.88
N THR A 157 -14.81 -2.07 -9.57
CA THR A 157 -13.79 -2.46 -10.54
C THR A 157 -13.57 -3.95 -10.46
N GLU A 158 -13.69 -4.62 -11.60
CA GLU A 158 -13.33 -6.03 -11.74
C GLU A 158 -11.85 -6.16 -12.12
N ILE A 159 -11.15 -7.02 -11.41
CA ILE A 159 -9.74 -7.30 -11.69
C ILE A 159 -9.68 -8.56 -12.52
N ALA A 160 -9.17 -8.39 -13.74
CA ALA A 160 -9.05 -9.45 -14.71
C ALA A 160 -8.07 -10.53 -14.20
N ARG A 161 -8.49 -11.79 -14.33
CA ARG A 161 -7.69 -12.95 -13.92
C ARG A 161 -7.80 -14.08 -14.94
N GLY A 162 -6.66 -14.71 -15.20
CA GLY A 162 -6.55 -15.96 -15.93
C GLY A 162 -6.49 -17.15 -14.96
N ALA A 163 -6.26 -18.35 -15.52
CA ALA A 163 -6.13 -19.58 -14.72
C ALA A 163 -4.92 -19.56 -13.77
N SER A 164 -3.82 -18.90 -14.19
CA SER A 164 -2.54 -18.88 -13.45
C SER A 164 -1.91 -17.50 -13.33
N SER A 165 -2.59 -16.44 -13.78
CA SER A 165 -2.07 -15.07 -13.79
C SER A 165 -3.15 -14.06 -13.42
N LEU A 166 -2.71 -12.94 -12.84
CA LEU A 166 -3.55 -11.78 -12.53
C LEU A 166 -3.09 -10.63 -13.39
N TRP A 167 -4.05 -9.87 -13.90
CA TRP A 167 -3.72 -8.63 -14.58
C TRP A 167 -3.26 -7.57 -13.57
N PRO A 168 -2.15 -6.84 -13.85
CA PRO A 168 -1.72 -5.72 -13.01
C PRO A 168 -2.76 -4.59 -12.95
N SER A 169 -2.71 -3.76 -11.90
CA SER A 169 -3.48 -2.51 -11.86
C SER A 169 -2.80 -1.46 -12.73
N VAL A 170 -3.29 -1.26 -13.95
CA VAL A 170 -2.70 -0.35 -14.95
C VAL A 170 -3.50 0.95 -15.02
N ILE A 171 -2.80 2.08 -15.12
CA ILE A 171 -3.39 3.36 -15.53
C ILE A 171 -2.71 3.86 -16.79
N TYR A 172 -3.49 4.48 -17.66
CA TYR A 172 -2.98 4.97 -18.92
C TYR A 172 -3.71 6.22 -19.38
N SER A 173 -2.99 7.03 -20.16
CA SER A 173 -3.40 8.37 -20.50
C SER A 173 -4.43 8.41 -21.63
N GLU A 174 -5.13 9.54 -21.73
CA GLU A 174 -6.16 9.81 -22.74
C GLU A 174 -5.66 9.64 -24.18
N GLU A 175 -4.45 10.11 -24.49
CA GLU A 175 -3.89 10.02 -25.86
C GLU A 175 -3.68 8.56 -26.28
N ILE A 176 -3.33 7.68 -25.34
CA ILE A 176 -3.19 6.25 -25.61
C ILE A 176 -4.55 5.57 -25.68
N GLN A 177 -5.45 5.84 -24.73
CA GLN A 177 -6.73 5.15 -24.63
C GLN A 177 -7.63 5.40 -25.85
N ASN A 178 -7.76 6.65 -26.29
CA ASN A 178 -8.73 7.05 -27.31
C ASN A 178 -8.70 6.21 -28.60
N LEU A 179 -7.52 5.69 -28.97
CA LEU A 179 -7.33 4.88 -30.18
C LEU A 179 -7.14 3.38 -29.90
N ASN A 180 -6.78 3.00 -28.66
CA ASN A 180 -6.25 1.65 -28.38
C ASN A 180 -7.08 0.83 -27.39
N ASP A 181 -8.04 1.43 -26.66
CA ASP A 181 -8.81 0.80 -25.57
C ASP A 181 -9.34 -0.60 -25.93
N ASN A 182 -10.21 -0.70 -26.94
CA ASN A 182 -10.78 -1.97 -27.40
C ASN A 182 -9.74 -3.02 -27.81
N ALA A 183 -8.64 -2.59 -28.43
CA ALA A 183 -7.58 -3.50 -28.88
C ALA A 183 -6.77 -4.03 -27.70
N LEU A 184 -6.47 -3.17 -26.71
CA LEU A 184 -5.77 -3.51 -25.48
C LEU A 184 -6.62 -4.41 -24.59
N ASP A 185 -7.92 -4.13 -24.44
CA ASP A 185 -8.87 -4.97 -23.72
C ASP A 185 -8.92 -6.39 -24.29
N LYS A 186 -9.05 -6.49 -25.62
CA LYS A 186 -9.03 -7.76 -26.32
C LYS A 186 -7.71 -8.51 -26.14
N ALA A 187 -6.57 -7.82 -26.32
CA ALA A 187 -5.25 -8.43 -26.15
C ALA A 187 -5.01 -8.91 -24.71
N THR A 188 -5.53 -8.17 -23.72
CA THR A 188 -5.48 -8.56 -22.30
C THR A 188 -6.31 -9.80 -22.04
N ALA A 189 -7.54 -9.86 -22.58
CA ALA A 189 -8.38 -11.05 -22.49
C ALA A 189 -7.68 -12.27 -23.13
N ASP A 190 -7.12 -12.10 -24.33
CA ASP A 190 -6.36 -13.15 -25.03
C ASP A 190 -5.14 -13.62 -24.24
N HIS A 191 -4.42 -12.71 -23.57
CA HIS A 191 -3.28 -13.04 -22.71
C HIS A 191 -3.69 -13.86 -21.49
N LEU A 192 -4.83 -13.57 -20.87
CA LEU A 192 -5.29 -14.24 -19.65
C LEU A 192 -5.98 -15.59 -19.92
N SER A 193 -6.78 -15.70 -20.99
CA SER A 193 -7.57 -16.90 -21.30
C SER A 193 -6.99 -17.79 -22.42
N GLY A 194 -5.98 -17.31 -23.14
CA GLY A 194 -5.52 -17.88 -24.39
C GLY A 194 -6.42 -17.51 -25.58
N SER A 195 -5.82 -17.42 -26.77
CA SER A 195 -6.48 -16.95 -28.00
C SER A 195 -7.54 -17.92 -28.57
N SER A 196 -7.64 -19.16 -28.08
CA SER A 196 -8.46 -20.24 -28.66
C SER A 196 -9.65 -20.70 -27.81
N SER A 197 -10.01 -19.99 -26.73
CA SER A 197 -11.11 -20.41 -25.85
C SER A 197 -12.47 -20.01 -26.44
N GLY A 198 -13.28 -20.98 -26.90
CA GLY A 198 -14.65 -20.78 -27.40
C GLY A 198 -15.71 -20.43 -26.33
N THR A 199 -15.27 -19.95 -25.15
CA THR A 199 -16.13 -19.62 -24.00
C THR A 199 -16.44 -18.11 -24.02
N PRO A 200 -17.66 -17.68 -23.67
CA PRO A 200 -17.96 -16.24 -23.54
C PRO A 200 -16.99 -15.59 -22.57
N ARG A 201 -16.24 -14.60 -23.05
CA ARG A 201 -15.24 -13.87 -22.25
C ARG A 201 -15.96 -12.84 -21.39
N SER A 202 -15.63 -12.78 -20.10
CA SER A 202 -15.96 -11.61 -19.29
C SER A 202 -15.30 -10.38 -19.91
N SER A 203 -15.95 -9.22 -19.84
CA SER A 203 -15.32 -7.95 -20.24
C SER A 203 -14.05 -7.74 -19.42
N VAL A 204 -12.90 -7.76 -20.09
CA VAL A 204 -11.59 -7.53 -19.48
C VAL A 204 -11.15 -6.15 -19.93
N GLU A 205 -10.91 -5.28 -18.96
CA GLU A 205 -10.43 -3.92 -19.19
C GLU A 205 -8.93 -3.83 -18.90
N PHE A 206 -8.15 -3.29 -19.83
CA PHE A 206 -6.69 -3.16 -19.78
C PHE A 206 -6.21 -2.24 -18.66
N GLY A 207 -6.91 -1.15 -18.36
CA GLY A 207 -6.47 -0.20 -17.33
C GLY A 207 -7.51 0.87 -17.07
N GLY A 208 -7.21 1.83 -16.19
CA GLY A 208 -8.06 3.01 -15.98
C GLY A 208 -7.50 4.25 -16.66
N LEU A 209 -8.39 5.06 -17.25
CA LEU A 209 -8.05 6.35 -17.83
C LEU A 209 -7.57 7.34 -16.77
N PHE A 210 -6.64 8.21 -17.17
CA PHE A 210 -6.40 9.48 -16.47
C PHE A 210 -6.15 10.64 -17.45
N LEU A 211 -6.42 11.85 -16.97
CA LEU A 211 -6.10 13.10 -17.68
C LEU A 211 -4.80 13.70 -17.11
N ALA A 212 -3.77 13.84 -17.93
CA ALA A 212 -2.44 14.29 -17.48
C ALA A 212 -2.48 15.61 -16.67
N LYS A 213 -3.29 16.58 -17.11
CA LYS A 213 -3.42 17.89 -16.46
C LYS A 213 -4.03 17.85 -15.07
N SER A 214 -4.79 16.80 -14.76
CA SER A 214 -5.55 16.66 -13.51
C SER A 214 -4.86 15.75 -12.50
N MET A 215 -3.72 15.16 -12.86
CA MET A 215 -3.03 14.15 -12.06
C MET A 215 -2.61 14.68 -10.68
N PRO A 216 -2.80 13.88 -9.60
CA PRO A 216 -2.44 14.26 -8.23
C PRO A 216 -0.94 14.52 -8.03
N ASP A 217 -0.57 15.39 -7.09
CA ASP A 217 0.82 15.68 -6.73
C ASP A 217 1.35 14.84 -5.56
N ASP A 218 0.55 13.91 -5.03
CA ASP A 218 0.93 12.98 -3.97
C ASP A 218 1.24 11.59 -4.53
N TRP A 219 2.41 11.05 -4.14
CA TRP A 219 2.88 9.73 -4.59
C TRP A 219 1.94 8.59 -4.14
N ARG A 220 1.22 8.77 -3.03
CA ARG A 220 0.27 7.80 -2.48
C ARG A 220 -0.91 7.54 -3.43
N ALA A 221 -1.30 8.53 -4.22
CA ALA A 221 -2.35 8.39 -5.23
C ALA A 221 -2.02 7.30 -6.28
N TYR A 222 -0.73 7.03 -6.48
CA TYR A 222 -0.25 6.07 -7.47
C TYR A 222 0.06 4.70 -6.87
N ILE A 223 0.17 4.60 -5.53
CA ILE A 223 0.68 3.39 -4.86
C ILE A 223 -0.20 2.16 -5.08
N GLY A 224 -1.48 2.34 -5.40
CA GLY A 224 -2.39 1.24 -5.73
C GLY A 224 -2.16 0.63 -7.12
N TYR A 225 -1.46 1.35 -7.99
CA TYR A 225 -1.23 0.97 -9.38
C TYR A 225 0.16 0.38 -9.58
N ASP A 226 0.25 -0.58 -10.50
CA ASP A 226 1.46 -1.33 -10.85
C ASP A 226 2.19 -0.70 -12.03
N ALA A 227 1.44 -0.20 -13.02
CA ALA A 227 1.98 0.40 -14.23
C ALA A 227 1.25 1.70 -14.60
N CYS A 228 2.01 2.67 -15.11
CA CYS A 228 1.51 3.92 -15.66
C CYS A 228 2.04 4.08 -17.08
N ILE A 229 1.15 4.30 -18.04
CA ILE A 229 1.48 4.43 -19.46
C ILE A 229 1.03 5.79 -19.98
N LEU A 230 1.93 6.52 -20.64
CA LEU A 230 1.62 7.81 -21.24
C LEU A 230 2.57 8.19 -22.37
N THR A 231 2.28 9.26 -23.09
CA THR A 231 3.21 9.80 -24.08
C THR A 231 4.23 10.77 -23.45
N ASP A 232 5.32 11.04 -24.15
CA ASP A 232 6.30 12.07 -23.77
C ASP A 232 5.70 13.49 -23.78
N LYS A 233 4.75 13.74 -24.69
CA LYS A 233 3.94 14.96 -24.71
C LYS A 233 3.13 15.11 -23.43
N GLU A 234 2.35 14.10 -23.06
CA GLU A 234 1.55 14.14 -21.83
C GLU A 234 2.41 14.20 -20.56
N TRP A 235 3.57 13.52 -20.56
CA TRP A 235 4.56 13.65 -19.48
C TRP A 235 5.00 15.11 -19.27
N ASN A 236 5.15 15.85 -20.36
CA ASN A 236 5.50 17.26 -20.33
C ASN A 236 4.31 18.17 -19.93
N GLU A 237 3.07 17.72 -20.17
CA GLU A 237 1.84 18.40 -19.72
C GLU A 237 1.51 18.17 -18.23
N LEU A 238 2.05 17.10 -17.61
CA LEU A 238 1.87 16.85 -16.19
C LEU A 238 2.29 18.06 -15.34
N PRO A 239 1.49 18.46 -14.34
CA PRO A 239 1.93 19.40 -13.32
C PRO A 239 3.24 18.95 -12.67
N ALA A 240 4.11 19.90 -12.29
CA ALA A 240 5.42 19.57 -11.71
C ALA A 240 5.31 18.69 -10.45
N GLY A 241 4.28 18.93 -9.63
CA GLY A 241 3.94 18.09 -8.47
C GLY A 241 3.64 16.65 -8.86
N ALA A 242 2.73 16.44 -9.83
CA ALA A 242 2.37 15.11 -10.33
C ALA A 242 3.57 14.36 -10.95
N ARG A 243 4.42 15.08 -11.70
CA ARG A 243 5.65 14.50 -12.25
C ARG A 243 6.60 14.02 -11.15
N ASN A 244 6.76 14.79 -10.08
CA ASN A 244 7.57 14.39 -8.92
C ASN A 244 6.94 13.22 -8.17
N ALA A 245 5.61 13.21 -8.02
CA ALA A 245 4.86 12.14 -7.39
C ALA A 245 5.02 10.80 -8.12
N LEU A 246 4.89 10.80 -9.45
CA LEU A 246 5.13 9.64 -10.30
C LEU A 246 6.58 9.15 -10.21
N ARG A 247 7.57 10.05 -10.13
CA ARG A 247 8.97 9.66 -9.90
C ARG A 247 9.17 9.00 -8.54
N LYS A 248 8.54 9.52 -7.49
CA LYS A 248 8.58 8.90 -6.15
C LYS A 248 7.92 7.52 -6.14
N TRP A 249 6.74 7.40 -6.75
CA TRP A 249 6.05 6.12 -6.92
C TRP A 249 6.87 5.11 -7.74
N ASN A 250 7.47 5.56 -8.84
CA ASN A 250 8.36 4.72 -9.66
C ASN A 250 9.53 4.21 -8.81
N ARG A 251 10.17 5.07 -8.01
CA ARG A 251 11.23 4.64 -7.09
C ARG A 251 10.76 3.70 -5.97
N LEU A 252 9.47 3.69 -5.61
CA LEU A 252 8.88 2.67 -4.73
C LEU A 252 8.54 1.35 -5.44
N GLY A 253 8.86 1.18 -6.72
CA GLY A 253 8.62 -0.05 -7.47
C GLY A 253 7.47 -0.01 -8.46
N GLY A 254 6.96 1.17 -8.82
CA GLY A 254 6.06 1.33 -9.95
C GLY A 254 6.76 1.12 -11.30
N SER A 255 6.00 0.75 -12.33
CA SER A 255 6.48 0.63 -13.71
C SER A 255 5.97 1.80 -14.56
N LEU A 256 6.87 2.63 -15.08
CA LEU A 256 6.51 3.76 -15.93
C LEU A 256 6.88 3.45 -17.38
N ILE A 257 5.91 3.48 -18.28
CA ILE A 257 6.10 3.22 -19.71
C ILE A 257 5.75 4.51 -20.45
N ILE A 258 6.74 5.10 -21.11
CA ILE A 258 6.59 6.35 -21.85
C ILE A 258 6.74 6.05 -23.34
N TYR A 259 5.73 6.46 -24.11
CA TYR A 259 5.78 6.41 -25.57
C TYR A 259 6.25 7.76 -26.12
N THR A 260 7.31 7.78 -26.91
CA THR A 260 7.85 9.01 -27.49
C THR A 260 7.37 9.25 -28.90
N THR A 261 6.83 10.45 -29.11
CA THR A 261 6.45 10.97 -30.43
C THR A 261 7.63 11.61 -31.17
N ASN A 262 8.72 11.90 -30.46
CA ASN A 262 9.91 12.54 -31.00
C ASN A 262 11.15 11.63 -30.85
N PRO A 263 11.76 11.15 -31.95
CA PRO A 263 12.95 10.30 -31.88
C PRO A 263 14.15 10.89 -31.12
N ALA A 264 14.20 12.21 -30.90
CA ALA A 264 15.24 12.88 -30.12
C ALA A 264 14.98 12.85 -28.59
N THR A 265 13.76 12.51 -28.14
CA THR A 265 13.45 12.37 -26.72
C THR A 265 14.17 11.15 -26.16
N ASP A 266 14.87 11.33 -25.05
CA ASP A 266 15.48 10.26 -24.28
C ASP A 266 15.11 10.34 -22.79
N LEU A 267 15.49 9.32 -22.00
CA LEU A 267 15.20 9.30 -20.57
C LEU A 267 15.93 10.42 -19.79
N ASN A 268 17.03 10.97 -20.29
CA ASN A 268 17.70 12.10 -19.66
C ASN A 268 16.85 13.38 -19.77
N THR A 269 16.33 13.66 -20.98
CA THR A 269 15.46 14.82 -21.25
C THR A 269 14.17 14.78 -20.44
N LEU A 270 13.65 13.58 -20.15
CA LEU A 270 12.49 13.37 -19.30
C LEU A 270 12.80 13.45 -17.79
N GLY A 271 14.07 13.62 -17.43
CA GLY A 271 14.57 13.80 -16.06
C GLY A 271 14.73 12.50 -15.27
N PHE A 272 14.98 11.38 -15.95
CA PHE A 272 15.25 10.07 -15.33
C PHE A 272 16.73 9.65 -15.37
N GLY A 273 17.56 10.37 -16.11
CA GLY A 273 18.96 9.99 -16.31
C GLY A 273 19.99 10.82 -15.56
N ARG A 274 21.20 10.25 -15.46
CA ARG A 274 22.45 10.89 -15.07
C ARG A 274 23.52 10.39 -16.05
N ASP A 275 23.86 11.25 -17.00
CA ASP A 275 24.96 11.16 -17.97
C ASP A 275 24.87 10.12 -19.12
N THR A 276 24.97 10.69 -20.34
CA THR A 276 25.04 10.10 -21.70
C THR A 276 23.75 9.49 -22.26
N THR A 277 23.62 9.55 -23.59
CA THR A 277 22.51 8.99 -24.40
C THR A 277 22.12 7.63 -23.86
N GLY A 278 21.01 7.58 -23.12
CA GLY A 278 20.72 6.48 -22.23
C GLY A 278 20.13 5.28 -22.95
N PRO A 279 20.27 4.06 -22.41
CA PRO A 279 19.44 2.93 -22.82
C PRO A 279 17.96 3.30 -22.70
N PRO A 280 17.05 2.71 -23.50
CA PRO A 280 15.61 2.99 -23.45
C PRO A 280 14.94 2.47 -22.16
N VAL A 281 15.72 2.04 -21.17
CA VAL A 281 15.24 1.50 -19.90
C VAL A 281 16.18 2.01 -18.79
N THR A 282 15.60 2.49 -17.70
CA THR A 282 16.32 2.83 -16.47
C THR A 282 15.55 2.31 -15.26
N ASP A 283 16.25 1.91 -14.20
CA ASP A 283 15.65 1.33 -13.00
C ASP A 283 15.90 2.25 -11.79
N PRO A 284 15.18 3.39 -11.69
CA PRO A 284 15.38 4.31 -10.58
C PRO A 284 14.69 3.75 -9.33
N GLY A 285 15.40 3.71 -8.21
CA GLY A 285 14.79 3.14 -7.01
C GLY A 285 14.54 1.65 -7.16
N TRP A 286 13.38 1.18 -6.74
CA TRP A 286 12.97 -0.20 -6.95
C TRP A 286 12.07 -0.39 -8.18
N GLY A 287 11.87 0.64 -9.00
CA GLY A 287 11.03 0.60 -10.19
C GLY A 287 11.78 0.48 -11.49
N THR A 288 11.02 0.57 -12.58
CA THR A 288 11.51 0.57 -13.95
C THR A 288 10.83 1.69 -14.73
N THR A 289 11.58 2.39 -15.56
CA THR A 289 11.07 3.36 -16.54
C THR A 289 11.53 2.93 -17.92
N ILE A 290 10.59 2.79 -18.86
CA ILE A 290 10.82 2.28 -20.21
C ILE A 290 10.36 3.33 -21.22
N LEU A 291 11.20 3.61 -22.22
CA LEU A 291 10.90 4.46 -23.36
C LEU A 291 10.67 3.59 -24.61
N ARG A 292 9.59 3.84 -25.33
CA ARG A 292 9.25 3.18 -26.60
C ARG A 292 8.83 4.19 -27.66
N PRO A 293 9.10 3.96 -28.94
CA PRO A 293 8.58 4.84 -30.00
C PRO A 293 7.05 4.75 -30.05
N PHE A 294 6.39 5.90 -30.18
CA PHE A 294 4.95 5.97 -30.45
C PHE A 294 4.71 5.92 -31.97
N PRO A 295 3.87 5.00 -32.47
CA PRO A 295 3.51 4.92 -33.88
C PRO A 295 2.89 6.23 -34.37
N SER A 296 3.20 6.63 -35.61
CA SER A 296 2.73 7.89 -36.19
C SER A 296 1.21 7.93 -36.44
N ASP A 297 0.58 6.76 -36.57
CA ASP A 297 -0.87 6.59 -36.69
C ASP A 297 -1.58 6.49 -35.33
N GLY A 298 -0.82 6.48 -34.22
CA GLY A 298 -1.33 6.38 -32.85
C GLY A 298 -1.84 4.99 -32.44
N LEU A 299 -1.69 3.98 -33.32
CA LEU A 299 -2.16 2.61 -33.07
C LEU A 299 -1.01 1.76 -32.54
N LEU A 300 -1.15 1.28 -31.31
CA LEU A 300 -0.19 0.40 -30.66
C LEU A 300 -0.44 -1.06 -31.02
N GLU A 301 0.63 -1.83 -31.14
CA GLU A 301 0.57 -3.29 -31.24
C GLU A 301 0.15 -3.89 -29.88
N ALA A 302 -1.17 -3.99 -29.66
CA ALA A 302 -1.75 -4.31 -28.35
C ALA A 302 -1.15 -5.56 -27.66
N PRO A 303 -0.85 -6.69 -28.34
CA PRO A 303 -0.20 -7.83 -27.70
C PRO A 303 1.21 -7.50 -27.17
N GLU A 304 1.96 -6.65 -27.86
CA GLU A 304 3.30 -6.22 -27.41
C GLU A 304 3.20 -5.31 -26.19
N VAL A 305 2.21 -4.41 -26.15
CA VAL A 305 1.96 -3.54 -25.00
C VAL A 305 1.59 -4.37 -23.77
N VAL A 306 0.69 -5.33 -23.93
CA VAL A 306 0.26 -6.23 -22.85
C VAL A 306 1.46 -7.00 -22.29
N GLN A 307 2.31 -7.56 -23.17
CA GLN A 307 3.52 -8.26 -22.75
C GLN A 307 4.52 -7.34 -22.06
N LEU A 308 4.71 -6.12 -22.58
CA LEU A 308 5.57 -5.11 -21.98
C LEU A 308 5.15 -4.74 -20.56
N VAL A 309 3.85 -4.58 -20.31
CA VAL A 309 3.30 -4.30 -18.98
C VAL A 309 3.58 -5.47 -18.03
N VAL A 310 3.29 -6.70 -18.46
CA VAL A 310 3.52 -7.90 -17.64
C VAL A 310 4.99 -8.05 -17.28
N ASP A 311 5.89 -7.85 -18.24
CA ASP A 311 7.34 -7.96 -18.01
C ASP A 311 7.86 -6.86 -17.09
N ALA A 312 7.41 -5.62 -17.28
CA ALA A 312 7.78 -4.49 -16.44
C ALA A 312 7.32 -4.69 -14.98
N VAL A 313 6.06 -5.10 -14.79
CA VAL A 313 5.50 -5.35 -13.45
C VAL A 313 6.14 -6.56 -12.79
N LYS A 314 6.39 -7.65 -13.54
CA LYS A 314 7.12 -8.82 -13.02
C LYS A 314 8.53 -8.44 -12.58
N LYS A 315 9.22 -7.59 -13.34
CA LYS A 315 10.56 -7.08 -13.03
C LYS A 315 10.59 -6.36 -11.67
N THR A 316 9.55 -5.61 -11.29
CA THR A 316 9.49 -4.86 -10.02
C THR A 316 8.89 -5.63 -8.83
N GLY A 317 8.70 -6.95 -8.97
CA GLY A 317 8.20 -7.83 -7.91
C GLY A 317 6.76 -8.31 -8.10
N GLY A 318 6.17 -8.07 -9.27
CA GLY A 318 4.86 -8.58 -9.66
C GLY A 318 3.66 -7.69 -9.27
N PRO A 319 2.45 -8.11 -9.67
CA PRO A 319 1.22 -7.33 -9.44
C PRO A 319 0.96 -7.11 -7.94
N ARG A 320 0.63 -5.87 -7.55
CA ARG A 320 0.33 -5.50 -6.14
C ARG A 320 -0.77 -6.34 -5.52
N ILE A 321 -1.74 -6.79 -6.30
CA ILE A 321 -2.80 -7.68 -5.81
C ILE A 321 -2.28 -9.02 -5.26
N SER A 322 -1.19 -9.55 -5.83
CA SER A 322 -0.61 -10.82 -5.38
C SER A 322 0.15 -10.69 -4.07
N ASP A 323 0.64 -9.49 -3.77
CA ASP A 323 1.59 -9.28 -2.68
C ASP A 323 0.97 -9.48 -1.29
N PRO A 324 -0.08 -8.75 -0.88
CA PRO A 324 -0.67 -8.94 0.45
C PRO A 324 -1.45 -10.25 0.59
N ARG A 325 -1.61 -11.03 -0.50
CA ARG A 325 -2.49 -12.20 -0.58
C ARG A 325 -1.76 -13.55 -0.65
N ASP A 326 -0.80 -13.68 -1.55
CA ASP A 326 -0.20 -14.99 -1.88
C ASP A 326 1.26 -15.08 -1.42
N ASN A 327 1.94 -13.94 -1.34
CA ASN A 327 3.40 -13.89 -1.21
C ASN A 327 3.93 -14.18 0.21
N PHE A 328 3.10 -13.97 1.24
CA PHE A 328 3.52 -14.07 2.64
C PHE A 328 3.06 -15.34 3.36
N SER A 329 2.03 -16.03 2.87
CA SER A 329 1.39 -17.15 3.57
C SER A 329 2.30 -18.39 3.75
N SER A 330 3.18 -18.66 2.79
CA SER A 330 3.93 -19.93 2.73
C SER A 330 5.46 -19.78 2.79
N SER A 331 5.99 -18.57 2.60
CA SER A 331 7.43 -18.35 2.41
C SER A 331 8.04 -17.25 3.27
N TRP A 332 7.27 -16.68 4.21
CA TRP A 332 7.71 -15.51 4.95
C TRP A 332 8.57 -15.87 6.16
N LYS A 333 9.89 -15.67 6.02
CA LYS A 333 10.88 -15.96 7.07
C LYS A 333 10.70 -15.15 8.34
N LEU A 334 10.07 -13.97 8.27
CA LEU A 334 9.76 -13.19 9.46
C LEU A 334 8.71 -13.90 10.33
N GLN A 335 7.75 -14.60 9.72
CA GLN A 335 6.79 -15.43 10.45
C GLN A 335 7.45 -16.65 11.09
N ASP A 336 8.32 -17.35 10.35
CA ASP A 336 9.11 -18.46 10.89
C ASP A 336 9.90 -18.01 12.14
N ALA A 337 10.48 -16.80 12.10
CA ALA A 337 11.25 -16.22 13.18
C ALA A 337 10.43 -15.84 14.43
N LEU A 338 9.10 -15.71 14.32
CA LEU A 338 8.21 -15.49 15.46
C LEU A 338 7.95 -16.79 16.26
N GLY A 339 8.25 -17.95 15.66
CA GLY A 339 8.16 -19.27 16.27
C GLY A 339 6.72 -19.77 16.48
N ILE A 340 6.59 -21.00 16.97
CA ILE A 340 5.28 -21.63 17.23
C ILE A 340 4.87 -21.37 18.67
N LYS A 341 3.70 -20.76 18.89
CA LYS A 341 3.11 -20.74 20.24
C LYS A 341 2.58 -22.14 20.55
N THR A 342 3.01 -22.75 21.65
CA THR A 342 2.38 -23.98 22.13
C THR A 342 1.18 -23.60 22.98
N SER A 343 -0.01 -24.03 22.58
CA SER A 343 -1.16 -23.90 23.48
C SER A 343 -1.03 -24.89 24.60
N GLN A 344 -1.09 -24.44 25.84
CA GLN A 344 -1.34 -25.32 26.98
C GLN A 344 -2.83 -25.72 27.01
N LEU A 345 -3.35 -26.28 25.92
CA LEU A 345 -4.74 -26.76 25.81
C LEU A 345 -5.05 -27.72 26.97
N ILE A 346 -4.06 -28.51 27.36
CA ILE A 346 -4.12 -29.43 28.50
C ILE A 346 -4.46 -28.70 29.80
N LEU A 347 -3.89 -27.51 30.05
CA LEU A 347 -4.15 -26.75 31.28
C LEU A 347 -5.59 -26.25 31.32
N VAL A 348 -6.12 -25.78 30.19
CA VAL A 348 -7.54 -25.38 30.08
C VAL A 348 -8.46 -26.58 30.30
N ILE A 349 -8.13 -27.74 29.72
CA ILE A 349 -8.88 -28.99 29.92
C ILE A 349 -8.87 -29.39 31.41
N ILE A 350 -7.71 -29.32 32.08
CA ILE A 350 -7.60 -29.62 33.52
C ILE A 350 -8.53 -28.72 34.34
N VAL A 351 -8.57 -27.41 34.04
CA VAL A 351 -9.45 -26.46 34.73
C VAL A 351 -10.92 -26.77 34.47
N LEU A 352 -11.31 -27.07 33.23
CA LEU A 352 -12.69 -27.44 32.89
C LEU A 352 -13.12 -28.74 33.56
N VAL A 353 -12.25 -29.74 33.63
CA VAL A 353 -12.51 -31.00 34.35
C VAL A 353 -12.65 -30.75 35.85
N ALA A 354 -11.74 -29.98 36.45
CA ALA A 354 -11.82 -29.61 37.86
C ALA A 354 -13.11 -28.84 38.18
N PHE A 355 -13.51 -27.92 37.29
CA PHE A 355 -14.77 -27.19 37.40
C PHE A 355 -15.99 -28.12 37.30
N GLY A 356 -16.01 -29.05 36.34
CA GLY A 356 -17.08 -30.04 36.19
C GLY A 356 -17.23 -30.92 37.43
N ILE A 357 -16.11 -31.34 38.03
CA ILE A 357 -16.08 -32.10 39.30
C ILE A 357 -16.59 -31.24 40.46
N LEU A 358 -16.21 -29.97 40.52
CA LEU A 358 -16.64 -29.03 41.57
C LEU A 358 -18.16 -28.77 41.50
N VAL A 359 -18.70 -28.50 40.31
CA VAL A 359 -20.12 -28.18 40.12
C VAL A 359 -21.02 -29.41 40.17
N GLY A 360 -20.56 -30.56 39.68
CA GLY A 360 -21.33 -31.79 39.69
C GLY A 360 -21.24 -32.51 41.04
N PRO A 361 -20.31 -33.48 41.18
CA PRO A 361 -20.26 -34.34 42.36
C PRO A 361 -20.00 -33.57 43.66
N ILE A 362 -19.06 -32.62 43.70
CA ILE A 362 -18.73 -31.95 44.96
C ILE A 362 -19.88 -31.04 45.41
N ASN A 363 -20.44 -30.21 44.53
CA ASN A 363 -21.56 -29.34 44.88
C ASN A 363 -22.79 -30.14 45.33
N LEU A 364 -23.14 -31.22 44.62
CA LEU A 364 -24.33 -32.02 44.95
C LEU A 364 -24.15 -32.88 46.21
N PHE A 365 -23.01 -33.54 46.38
CA PHE A 365 -22.80 -34.49 47.47
C PHE A 365 -22.15 -33.89 48.73
N VAL A 366 -21.52 -32.72 48.64
CA VAL A 366 -20.89 -32.05 49.78
C VAL A 366 -21.65 -30.78 50.15
N PHE A 367 -21.80 -29.83 49.24
CA PHE A 367 -22.34 -28.50 49.56
C PHE A 367 -23.88 -28.45 49.62
N ALA A 368 -24.57 -29.24 48.80
CA ALA A 368 -26.03 -29.28 48.64
C ALA A 368 -26.63 -30.67 48.91
N ARG A 369 -26.12 -31.36 49.96
CA ARG A 369 -26.65 -32.65 50.45
C ARG A 369 -28.18 -32.63 50.61
N ALA A 370 -28.80 -33.82 50.55
CA ALA A 370 -30.25 -34.02 50.69
C ALA A 370 -30.81 -33.21 51.88
N GLY A 371 -31.77 -32.33 51.60
CA GLY A 371 -32.36 -31.38 52.58
C GLY A 371 -31.84 -29.94 52.53
N LYS A 372 -30.69 -29.66 51.88
CA LYS A 372 -30.10 -28.30 51.76
C LYS A 372 -29.98 -27.80 50.32
N ARG A 373 -30.84 -28.30 49.42
CA ARG A 373 -30.79 -28.02 47.97
C ARG A 373 -30.93 -26.53 47.63
N HIS A 374 -31.52 -25.71 48.50
CA HIS A 374 -31.58 -24.26 48.33
C HIS A 374 -30.17 -23.61 48.27
N LYS A 375 -29.14 -24.22 48.88
CA LYS A 375 -27.75 -23.74 48.79
C LYS A 375 -27.18 -23.79 47.38
N LEU A 376 -27.74 -24.64 46.52
CA LEU A 376 -27.33 -24.77 45.12
C LEU A 376 -27.54 -23.47 44.33
N PHE A 377 -28.53 -22.65 44.73
CA PHE A 377 -28.78 -21.33 44.14
C PHE A 377 -27.68 -20.30 44.42
N ILE A 378 -26.85 -20.52 45.46
CA ILE A 378 -25.74 -19.63 45.81
C ILE A 378 -24.39 -20.26 45.45
N SER A 379 -24.21 -21.56 45.71
CA SER A 379 -22.93 -22.23 45.46
C SER A 379 -22.60 -22.34 43.97
N THR A 380 -23.59 -22.57 43.10
CA THR A 380 -23.35 -22.70 41.66
C THR A 380 -22.88 -21.39 41.02
N PRO A 381 -23.54 -20.23 41.25
CA PRO A 381 -23.03 -18.95 40.79
C PRO A 381 -21.64 -18.62 41.35
N LEU A 382 -21.38 -18.92 42.63
CA LEU A 382 -20.12 -18.56 43.29
C LEU A 382 -18.93 -19.40 42.81
N ILE A 383 -19.14 -20.71 42.61
CA ILE A 383 -18.14 -21.59 41.99
C ILE A 383 -17.88 -21.17 40.53
N SER A 384 -18.93 -20.80 39.79
CA SER A 384 -18.80 -20.32 38.40
C SER A 384 -18.04 -19.00 38.32
N LEU A 385 -18.29 -18.07 39.25
CA LEU A 385 -17.55 -16.81 39.34
C LEU A 385 -16.07 -17.06 39.65
N GLY A 386 -15.77 -17.91 40.64
CA GLY A 386 -14.39 -18.27 40.99
C GLY A 386 -13.65 -18.94 39.83
N ALA A 387 -14.28 -19.89 39.15
CA ALA A 387 -13.71 -20.54 37.97
C ALA A 387 -13.48 -19.55 36.82
N SER A 388 -14.39 -18.60 36.62
CA SER A 388 -14.23 -17.53 35.60
C SER A 388 -13.05 -16.62 35.92
N ILE A 389 -12.85 -16.25 37.19
CA ILE A 389 -11.70 -15.46 37.65
C ILE A 389 -10.39 -16.24 37.45
N ILE A 390 -10.37 -17.53 37.81
CA ILE A 390 -9.20 -18.38 37.60
C ILE A 390 -8.88 -18.51 36.12
N LEU A 391 -9.89 -18.74 35.27
CA LEU A 391 -9.70 -18.85 33.83
C LEU A 391 -9.19 -17.54 33.23
N LEU A 392 -9.76 -16.39 33.64
CA LEU A 392 -9.29 -15.08 33.22
C LEU A 392 -7.83 -14.85 33.65
N GLY A 393 -7.49 -15.17 34.91
CA GLY A 393 -6.13 -15.08 35.42
C GLY A 393 -5.15 -15.96 34.65
N LEU A 394 -5.56 -17.18 34.27
CA LEU A 394 -4.75 -18.08 33.45
C LEU A 394 -4.55 -17.55 32.02
N ILE A 395 -5.59 -17.01 31.40
CA ILE A 395 -5.48 -16.37 30.08
C ILE A 395 -4.49 -15.20 30.16
N LEU A 396 -4.58 -14.34 31.18
CA LEU A 396 -3.66 -13.22 31.37
C LEU A 396 -2.21 -13.68 31.63
N LEU A 397 -2.01 -14.76 32.39
CA LEU A 397 -0.68 -15.32 32.64
C LEU A 397 -0.07 -15.99 31.39
N GLN A 398 -0.89 -16.60 30.54
CA GLN A 398 -0.43 -17.27 29.32
C GLN A 398 -0.25 -16.33 28.13
N ASP A 399 -1.18 -15.40 27.94
CA ASP A 399 -1.18 -14.49 26.81
C ASP A 399 -0.42 -13.19 27.12
N GLY A 400 -0.32 -12.81 28.39
CA GLY A 400 0.27 -11.54 28.81
C GLY A 400 -0.59 -10.33 28.40
N PHE A 401 -0.11 -9.14 28.75
CA PHE A 401 -0.63 -7.88 28.23
C PHE A 401 0.26 -7.39 27.08
N GLY A 402 -0.33 -6.72 26.10
CA GLY A 402 0.40 -6.18 24.95
C GLY A 402 0.71 -7.25 23.91
N GLY A 403 1.95 -7.29 23.41
CA GLY A 403 2.41 -8.28 22.45
C GLY A 403 3.88 -8.12 22.15
N TYR A 404 4.41 -8.98 21.29
CA TYR A 404 5.76 -8.86 20.75
C TYR A 404 5.75 -9.08 19.24
N GLY A 405 6.77 -8.56 18.57
CA GLY A 405 6.86 -8.66 17.12
C GLY A 405 8.25 -8.46 16.56
N LYS A 406 8.36 -8.65 15.25
CA LYS A 406 9.60 -8.48 14.49
C LYS A 406 9.35 -7.61 13.27
N ARG A 407 10.35 -6.80 12.92
CA ARG A 407 10.33 -5.87 11.79
C ARG A 407 11.55 -6.05 10.91
N LEU A 408 11.31 -5.96 9.61
CA LEU A 408 12.35 -5.95 8.61
C LEU A 408 12.08 -4.80 7.64
N ILE A 409 13.05 -3.91 7.50
CA ILE A 409 12.90 -2.67 6.76
C ILE A 409 13.85 -2.71 5.57
N LEU A 410 13.32 -2.46 4.38
CA LEU A 410 14.09 -2.14 3.19
C LEU A 410 14.05 -0.62 3.00
N GLN A 411 15.21 0.03 3.06
CA GLN A 411 15.35 1.47 2.92
C GLN A 411 16.25 1.80 1.72
N GLU A 412 15.78 2.64 0.80
CA GLU A 412 16.62 3.23 -0.24
C GLU A 412 16.77 4.73 -0.04
N ILE A 413 18.01 5.20 -0.03
CA ILE A 413 18.34 6.63 -0.11
C ILE A 413 18.33 7.05 -1.58
N GLY A 414 17.33 7.83 -1.95
CA GLY A 414 17.21 8.40 -3.27
C GLY A 414 17.81 9.80 -3.41
N PRO A 415 17.69 10.40 -4.60
CA PRO A 415 18.16 11.75 -4.85
C PRO A 415 17.36 12.79 -4.05
N GLY A 416 17.95 13.96 -3.82
CA GLY A 416 17.24 15.09 -3.23
C GLY A 416 16.87 14.91 -1.76
N ASN A 417 17.69 14.20 -0.98
CA ASN A 417 17.48 13.97 0.46
C ASN A 417 16.12 13.32 0.75
N THR A 418 15.82 12.22 0.03
CA THR A 418 14.57 11.47 0.19
C THR A 418 14.89 10.01 0.47
N ALA A 419 14.24 9.42 1.47
CA ALA A 419 14.29 7.99 1.76
C ALA A 419 12.98 7.33 1.33
N TYR A 420 13.13 6.17 0.70
CA TYR A 420 12.06 5.28 0.27
C TYR A 420 12.09 4.06 1.19
N ILE A 421 10.97 3.73 1.83
CA ILE A 421 10.92 2.73 2.90
C ILE A 421 9.81 1.73 2.61
N SER A 422 10.13 0.45 2.74
CA SER A 422 9.21 -0.68 2.75
C SER A 422 9.47 -1.51 4.01
N GLN A 423 8.53 -1.52 4.95
CA GLN A 423 8.61 -2.21 6.23
C GLN A 423 7.64 -3.38 6.25
N GLU A 424 8.19 -4.58 6.39
CA GLU A 424 7.45 -5.79 6.70
C GLU A 424 7.45 -6.00 8.21
N GLN A 425 6.28 -6.27 8.80
CA GLN A 425 6.18 -6.48 10.24
C GLN A 425 5.18 -7.58 10.60
N ILE A 426 5.55 -8.40 11.59
CA ILE A 426 4.67 -9.40 12.17
C ILE A 426 4.63 -9.25 13.68
N ALA A 427 3.44 -9.38 14.26
CA ALA A 427 3.27 -9.35 15.70
C ALA A 427 2.35 -10.46 16.19
N ARG A 428 2.61 -10.90 17.41
CA ARG A 428 1.73 -11.76 18.20
C ARG A 428 1.27 -10.99 19.43
N THR A 429 -0.03 -10.93 19.62
CA THR A 429 -0.66 -10.16 20.68
C THR A 429 -1.15 -11.07 21.80
N GLY A 430 -1.03 -10.58 23.02
CA GLY A 430 -1.77 -11.03 24.19
C GLY A 430 -3.06 -10.25 24.34
N VAL A 431 -3.44 -9.93 25.57
CA VAL A 431 -4.60 -9.07 25.84
C VAL A 431 -4.23 -7.60 25.58
N LEU A 432 -4.92 -6.99 24.62
CA LEU A 432 -4.77 -5.58 24.28
C LEU A 432 -5.85 -4.74 24.98
N LEU A 433 -5.43 -3.66 25.65
CA LEU A 433 -6.33 -2.66 26.25
C LEU A 433 -6.75 -1.57 25.26
N ASN A 434 -5.89 -1.32 24.25
CA ASN A 434 -6.14 -0.42 23.14
C ASN A 434 -5.56 -1.06 21.87
N THR A 435 -6.28 -0.93 20.76
CA THR A 435 -5.89 -1.45 19.44
C THR A 435 -5.67 -0.32 18.42
N SER A 436 -5.96 0.92 18.80
CA SER A 436 -5.77 2.11 17.97
C SER A 436 -4.32 2.59 18.05
N PHE A 437 -3.78 3.05 16.93
CA PHE A 437 -2.44 3.62 16.86
C PHE A 437 -2.35 4.66 15.75
N THR A 438 -1.34 5.52 15.84
CA THR A 438 -0.98 6.46 14.79
C THR A 438 0.43 6.15 14.31
N THR A 439 0.62 6.02 13.01
CA THR A 439 1.97 5.86 12.46
C THR A 439 2.77 7.15 12.63
N SER A 440 4.10 7.02 12.72
CA SER A 440 4.99 8.19 12.84
C SER A 440 5.08 9.02 11.55
N GLU A 441 4.63 8.46 10.43
CA GLU A 441 4.75 9.03 9.11
C GLU A 441 3.52 8.72 8.26
N PRO A 442 3.12 9.61 7.33
CA PRO A 442 2.13 9.27 6.33
C PRO A 442 2.71 8.20 5.40
N GLY A 443 1.86 7.31 4.89
CA GLY A 443 2.33 6.25 4.02
C GLY A 443 1.19 5.41 3.51
N TYR A 444 1.48 4.16 3.21
CA TYR A 444 0.54 3.10 2.90
C TYR A 444 0.67 2.01 3.96
N LEU A 445 -0.47 1.50 4.42
CA LEU A 445 -0.56 0.43 5.40
C LEU A 445 -1.56 -0.60 4.88
N THR A 446 -1.16 -1.87 4.84
CA THR A 446 -2.06 -2.97 4.48
C THR A 446 -1.84 -4.20 5.37
N PRO A 447 -2.91 -4.92 5.73
CA PRO A 447 -2.76 -6.25 6.31
C PRO A 447 -2.20 -7.26 5.31
N LEU A 448 -1.56 -8.30 5.83
CA LEU A 448 -1.01 -9.41 5.04
C LEU A 448 -1.72 -10.72 5.41
N THR A 449 -1.94 -11.57 4.42
CA THR A 449 -2.21 -12.99 4.66
C THR A 449 -0.96 -13.66 5.20
N ILE A 450 -1.11 -14.36 6.33
CA ILE A 450 -0.01 -15.08 6.97
C ILE A 450 -0.29 -16.59 6.95
N GLY A 451 0.76 -17.37 7.20
CA GLY A 451 0.67 -18.82 7.27
C GLY A 451 -0.33 -19.30 8.31
N GLU A 452 -0.95 -20.44 8.02
CA GLU A 452 -2.06 -20.97 8.80
C GLU A 452 -1.66 -21.26 10.24
N SER A 453 -2.46 -20.73 11.16
CA SER A 453 -2.24 -20.81 12.59
C SER A 453 -3.56 -20.51 13.28
N ARG A 454 -3.82 -21.14 14.43
CA ARG A 454 -5.06 -20.86 15.20
C ARG A 454 -5.14 -19.41 15.70
N TRP A 455 -4.00 -18.71 15.74
CA TRP A 455 -3.91 -17.32 16.14
C TRP A 455 -3.98 -16.37 14.94
N ALA A 456 -3.67 -16.85 13.74
CA ALA A 456 -3.79 -16.06 12.53
C ALA A 456 -5.26 -15.71 12.24
N ARG A 457 -5.49 -14.45 11.86
CA ARG A 457 -6.84 -13.92 11.56
C ARG A 457 -7.07 -13.71 10.08
N ILE A 458 -6.00 -13.40 9.35
CA ILE A 458 -5.97 -13.11 7.93
C ILE A 458 -5.12 -14.21 7.30
N THR A 459 -5.81 -15.20 6.74
CA THR A 459 -5.18 -16.36 6.12
C THR A 459 -5.89 -16.68 4.80
N GLU A 460 -5.25 -17.48 3.97
CA GLU A 460 -5.86 -17.92 2.71
C GLU A 460 -7.10 -18.78 2.95
N SER A 461 -7.06 -19.70 3.93
CA SER A 461 -8.19 -20.61 4.21
C SER A 461 -9.42 -19.89 4.78
N ASN A 462 -9.22 -18.76 5.47
CA ASN A 462 -10.29 -17.93 6.01
C ASN A 462 -10.71 -16.80 5.05
N ASP A 463 -10.47 -16.94 3.73
CA ASP A 463 -10.92 -15.98 2.72
C ASP A 463 -10.37 -14.56 2.99
N GLY A 464 -9.11 -14.47 3.45
CA GLY A 464 -8.49 -13.20 3.86
C GLY A 464 -9.05 -12.61 5.15
N GLY A 465 -9.93 -13.32 5.86
CA GLY A 465 -10.61 -12.84 7.06
C GLY A 465 -11.87 -12.04 6.77
N ASN A 466 -12.44 -11.46 7.83
CA ASN A 466 -13.63 -10.60 7.78
C ASN A 466 -13.44 -9.39 8.70
N GLY A 467 -12.32 -8.69 8.54
CA GLY A 467 -11.92 -7.57 9.36
C GLY A 467 -12.58 -6.24 8.97
N VAL A 468 -12.79 -5.38 9.96
CA VAL A 468 -13.17 -3.97 9.74
C VAL A 468 -12.01 -3.08 10.16
N PHE A 469 -11.44 -2.39 9.18
CA PHE A 469 -10.30 -1.52 9.35
C PHE A 469 -10.75 -0.08 9.13
N ASN A 470 -10.24 0.85 9.92
CA ASN A 470 -10.44 2.28 9.69
C ASN A 470 -9.09 2.98 9.60
N VAL A 471 -8.98 3.93 8.68
CA VAL A 471 -7.80 4.78 8.50
C VAL A 471 -8.25 6.21 8.31
N GLU A 472 -7.65 7.11 9.08
CA GLU A 472 -7.75 8.55 8.92
C GLU A 472 -6.37 9.11 8.59
N LEU A 473 -6.30 9.92 7.53
CA LEU A 473 -5.08 10.63 7.14
C LEU A 473 -4.92 11.85 8.04
N THR A 474 -3.86 11.88 8.85
CA THR A 474 -3.50 13.03 9.70
C THR A 474 -2.29 13.76 9.11
N GLU A 475 -1.97 14.94 9.64
CA GLU A 475 -0.79 15.70 9.21
C GLU A 475 0.54 14.95 9.43
N THR A 476 0.60 14.13 10.48
CA THR A 476 1.85 13.47 10.92
C THR A 476 1.89 11.99 10.54
N GLY A 477 0.76 11.34 10.27
CA GLY A 477 0.70 9.93 9.94
C GLY A 477 -0.69 9.39 9.65
N LEU A 478 -0.84 8.08 9.78
CA LEU A 478 -2.08 7.35 9.59
C LEU A 478 -2.64 6.98 10.96
N ALA A 479 -3.79 7.54 11.32
CA ALA A 479 -4.53 7.08 12.50
C ALA A 479 -5.33 5.83 12.12
N ALA A 480 -4.96 4.69 12.69
CA ALA A 480 -5.50 3.38 12.37
C ALA A 480 -6.29 2.81 13.56
N THR A 481 -7.51 2.38 13.30
CA THR A 481 -8.39 1.76 14.32
C THR A 481 -9.14 0.55 13.76
N GLY A 482 -9.76 -0.24 14.63
CA GLY A 482 -10.47 -1.46 14.25
C GLY A 482 -9.56 -2.68 14.32
N ASP A 483 -9.63 -3.52 13.29
CA ASP A 483 -9.13 -4.90 13.31
C ASP A 483 -7.65 -5.08 12.92
N TRP A 484 -6.88 -3.99 12.85
CA TRP A 484 -5.43 -4.00 12.60
C TRP A 484 -4.67 -4.88 13.61
N PHE A 485 -5.02 -4.76 14.89
CA PHE A 485 -4.53 -5.64 15.94
C PHE A 485 -5.72 -6.13 16.77
N LYS A 486 -5.81 -7.44 17.01
CA LYS A 486 -6.79 -8.07 17.89
C LYS A 486 -6.08 -8.73 19.05
N SER A 487 -6.74 -8.88 20.20
CA SER A 487 -6.19 -9.65 21.32
C SER A 487 -5.97 -11.12 20.93
N SER A 488 -4.95 -11.75 21.53
CA SER A 488 -4.65 -13.18 21.43
C SER A 488 -4.55 -13.69 19.97
N SER A 489 -3.89 -12.92 19.10
CA SER A 489 -3.90 -13.12 17.64
C SER A 489 -2.54 -12.84 17.00
N GLU A 490 -2.34 -13.32 15.78
CA GLU A 490 -1.17 -13.04 14.93
C GLU A 490 -1.57 -12.16 13.76
N HIS A 491 -0.75 -11.15 13.49
CA HIS A 491 -1.01 -10.12 12.48
C HIS A 491 0.27 -9.81 11.70
N GLY A 492 0.17 -9.86 10.37
CA GLY A 492 1.18 -9.35 9.45
C GLY A 492 0.73 -8.04 8.81
N HIS A 493 1.66 -7.10 8.64
CA HIS A 493 1.40 -5.83 7.95
C HIS A 493 2.58 -5.45 7.06
N LEU A 494 2.25 -4.77 5.95
CA LEU A 494 3.21 -4.07 5.10
C LEU A 494 2.96 -2.57 5.21
N LEU A 495 4.04 -1.82 5.41
CA LEU A 495 4.05 -0.36 5.42
C LEU A 495 5.00 0.16 4.36
N GLU A 496 4.56 1.12 3.54
CA GLU A 496 5.42 1.81 2.58
C GLU A 496 5.33 3.32 2.79
N THR A 497 6.47 4.03 2.74
CA THR A 497 6.50 5.49 2.85
C THR A 497 7.65 6.13 2.09
N VAL A 498 7.50 7.42 1.82
CA VAL A 498 8.53 8.30 1.26
C VAL A 498 8.67 9.49 2.20
N ARG A 499 9.85 9.66 2.78
CA ARG A 499 10.14 10.73 3.74
C ARG A 499 11.37 11.54 3.33
N PRO A 500 11.43 12.84 3.66
CA PRO A 500 12.68 13.58 3.62
C PRO A 500 13.72 12.92 4.55
N SER A 501 14.94 12.70 4.07
CA SER A 501 16.04 12.17 4.88
C SER A 501 17.38 12.78 4.46
N ARG A 502 18.19 13.19 5.43
CA ARG A 502 19.58 13.65 5.23
C ARG A 502 20.60 12.52 5.42
N GLU A 503 20.11 11.31 5.66
CA GLU A 503 20.94 10.12 5.80
C GLU A 503 21.54 9.74 4.46
N ARG A 504 22.85 9.49 4.45
CA ARG A 504 23.60 9.10 3.26
C ARG A 504 24.94 8.48 3.65
N ILE A 505 25.54 7.78 2.70
CA ILE A 505 26.96 7.44 2.71
C ILE A 505 27.67 8.33 1.69
N SER A 506 28.72 9.01 2.12
CA SER A 506 29.53 9.92 1.30
C SER A 506 30.95 9.39 1.14
N LEU A 507 31.54 9.58 -0.05
CA LEU A 507 32.95 9.25 -0.31
C LEU A 507 33.83 10.42 0.10
N VAL A 508 34.75 10.21 1.04
CA VAL A 508 35.67 11.26 1.55
C VAL A 508 37.08 11.12 0.96
N GLY A 509 37.43 9.95 0.41
CA GLY A 509 38.77 9.64 -0.15
C GLY A 509 38.80 9.35 -1.65
N ASN A 510 39.96 8.92 -2.15
CA ASN A 510 40.15 8.50 -3.55
C ASN A 510 39.45 7.16 -3.86
N SER A 511 39.13 6.93 -5.13
CA SER A 511 38.48 5.71 -5.62
C SER A 511 39.27 4.42 -5.37
N ASP A 512 40.60 4.52 -5.31
CA ASP A 512 41.49 3.35 -5.23
C ASP A 512 41.60 2.77 -3.82
N ASN A 513 41.19 3.54 -2.80
CA ASN A 513 41.04 3.11 -1.40
C ASN A 513 39.88 3.91 -0.79
N PRO A 514 38.64 3.56 -1.12
CA PRO A 514 37.49 4.38 -0.80
C PRO A 514 37.34 4.48 0.71
N THR A 515 37.27 5.72 1.19
CA THR A 515 36.93 6.03 2.58
C THR A 515 35.54 6.61 2.61
N ILE A 516 34.66 6.04 3.43
CA ILE A 516 33.26 6.43 3.51
C ILE A 516 32.91 7.07 4.84
N ASN A 517 31.91 7.94 4.82
CA ASN A 517 31.31 8.57 5.99
C ASN A 517 29.80 8.35 5.98
N SER A 518 29.24 7.90 7.09
CA SER A 518 27.81 7.66 7.26
C SER A 518 27.16 8.77 8.09
N THR A 519 26.01 9.27 7.66
CA THR A 519 25.18 10.19 8.45
C THR A 519 23.96 9.53 9.11
N PHE A 520 23.79 8.21 8.96
CA PHE A 520 22.69 7.45 9.57
C PHE A 520 22.70 7.58 11.09
N GLY A 521 21.50 7.65 11.69
CA GLY A 521 21.35 7.72 13.16
C GLY A 521 21.63 6.41 13.90
N PHE A 522 21.97 5.34 13.17
CA PHE A 522 22.23 4.00 13.68
C PHE A 522 23.51 3.42 13.08
N MET A 523 24.05 2.39 13.74
CA MET A 523 25.26 1.68 13.28
C MET A 523 24.94 0.78 12.09
N LEU A 524 25.78 0.82 11.06
CA LEU A 524 25.76 -0.17 9.98
C LEU A 524 26.79 -1.26 10.30
N GLU A 525 26.33 -2.47 10.56
CA GLU A 525 27.17 -3.63 10.92
C GLU A 525 28.10 -4.02 9.77
N LYS A 526 27.59 -4.04 8.54
CA LYS A 526 28.33 -4.39 7.33
C LYS A 526 27.83 -3.55 6.17
N VAL A 527 28.76 -3.02 5.37
CA VAL A 527 28.46 -2.30 4.13
C VAL A 527 29.33 -2.81 3.00
N PHE A 528 28.69 -3.03 1.85
CA PHE A 528 29.32 -3.23 0.57
C PHE A 528 29.09 -2.02 -0.33
N PHE A 529 30.07 -1.71 -1.17
CA PHE A 529 29.97 -0.68 -2.20
C PHE A 529 30.46 -1.26 -3.52
N ARG A 530 29.65 -1.10 -4.57
CA ARG A 530 30.05 -1.45 -5.94
C ARG A 530 30.36 -0.16 -6.68
N ASP A 531 31.61 0.03 -7.09
CA ASP A 531 32.01 1.26 -7.77
C ASP A 531 31.53 1.32 -9.24
N LEU A 532 31.94 2.37 -9.97
CA LEU A 532 31.56 2.59 -11.36
C LEU A 532 32.22 1.59 -12.34
N THR A 533 33.32 0.95 -11.95
CA THR A 533 33.99 -0.10 -12.71
C THR A 533 33.35 -1.47 -12.48
N GLY A 534 32.66 -1.64 -11.34
CA GLY A 534 32.03 -2.87 -10.90
C GLY A 534 32.78 -3.59 -9.78
N GLN A 535 33.96 -3.08 -9.38
CA GLN A 535 34.73 -3.60 -8.26
C GLN A 535 33.97 -3.42 -6.95
N LEU A 536 34.03 -4.45 -6.12
CA LEU A 536 33.39 -4.48 -4.81
C LEU A 536 34.37 -4.06 -3.71
N TRP A 537 33.84 -3.32 -2.76
CA TRP A 537 34.51 -2.85 -1.57
C TRP A 537 33.64 -3.19 -0.36
N THR A 538 34.25 -3.48 0.79
CA THR A 538 33.53 -3.81 2.02
C THR A 538 34.15 -3.13 3.24
N THR A 539 33.33 -2.91 4.26
CA THR A 539 33.76 -2.53 5.61
C THR A 539 32.68 -2.90 6.63
N SER A 540 33.03 -2.92 7.91
CA SER A 540 32.12 -3.20 9.02
C SER A 540 32.09 -2.06 10.05
N ASP A 541 31.14 -2.12 10.98
CA ASP A 541 31.03 -1.29 12.18
C ASP A 541 31.09 0.23 11.90
N ILE A 542 30.32 0.67 10.90
CA ILE A 542 30.28 2.08 10.53
C ILE A 542 29.36 2.83 11.49
N GLN A 543 29.96 3.76 12.22
CA GLN A 543 29.27 4.68 13.13
C GLN A 543 29.01 6.02 12.45
N GLN A 544 28.02 6.76 12.97
CA GLN A 544 27.67 8.09 12.48
C GLN A 544 28.86 9.05 12.55
N GLY A 545 29.12 9.76 11.45
CA GLY A 545 30.11 10.83 11.36
C GLY A 545 31.58 10.36 11.32
N ARG A 546 31.85 9.07 11.51
CA ARG A 546 33.21 8.52 11.47
C ARG A 546 33.61 8.15 10.05
N ASN A 547 34.83 8.52 9.66
CA ASN A 547 35.43 8.07 8.42
C ASN A 547 35.97 6.65 8.59
N THR A 548 35.57 5.76 7.69
CA THR A 548 35.99 4.36 7.69
C THR A 548 36.51 3.97 6.32
N SER A 549 37.72 3.41 6.28
CA SER A 549 38.34 2.91 5.05
C SER A 549 37.73 1.57 4.65
N MET A 550 37.48 1.38 3.36
CA MET A 550 37.00 0.12 2.82
C MET A 550 38.15 -0.71 2.25
N THR A 551 37.98 -2.02 2.23
CA THR A 551 38.91 -2.96 1.60
C THR A 551 38.25 -3.60 0.37
N PRO A 552 39.02 -4.00 -0.65
CA PRO A 552 38.47 -4.77 -1.77
C PRO A 552 37.74 -6.02 -1.26
N ALA A 553 36.63 -6.36 -1.89
CA ALA A 553 35.83 -7.54 -1.59
C ALA A 553 35.56 -8.32 -2.88
N GLU A 554 35.33 -9.61 -2.74
CA GLU A 554 35.01 -10.51 -3.85
C GLU A 554 33.51 -10.81 -3.91
N GLU A 555 33.02 -11.17 -5.10
CA GLU A 555 31.62 -11.58 -5.28
C GLU A 555 31.27 -12.81 -4.42
N THR A 556 32.26 -13.66 -4.10
CA THR A 556 32.10 -14.81 -3.21
C THR A 556 31.84 -14.44 -1.75
N GLU A 557 32.21 -13.22 -1.32
CA GLU A 557 31.84 -12.68 0.00
C GLU A 557 30.48 -11.98 -0.06
N PHE A 558 30.29 -11.14 -1.08
CA PHE A 558 29.07 -10.34 -1.24
C PHE A 558 27.82 -11.18 -1.47
N ALA A 559 27.87 -12.16 -2.38
CA ALA A 559 26.68 -12.90 -2.80
C ALA A 559 26.04 -13.71 -1.66
N PRO A 560 26.77 -14.49 -0.83
CA PRO A 560 26.17 -15.18 0.31
C PRO A 560 25.58 -14.22 1.36
N TRP A 561 26.28 -13.12 1.67
CA TRP A 561 25.79 -12.10 2.61
C TRP A 561 24.50 -11.45 2.11
N PHE A 562 24.48 -11.01 0.85
CA PHE A 562 23.34 -10.38 0.22
C PHE A 562 22.15 -11.33 0.15
N ASN A 563 22.35 -12.55 -0.35
CA ASN A 563 21.29 -13.54 -0.49
C ASN A 563 20.71 -13.95 0.87
N GLY A 564 21.54 -14.07 1.90
CA GLY A 564 21.10 -14.39 3.26
C GLY A 564 20.16 -13.31 3.84
N LEU A 565 20.45 -12.04 3.59
CA LEU A 565 19.59 -10.93 4.01
C LEU A 565 18.34 -10.80 3.13
N GLN A 566 18.50 -10.93 1.83
CA GLN A 566 17.43 -10.86 0.85
C GLN A 566 16.35 -11.92 1.12
N GLN A 567 16.72 -13.17 1.41
CA GLN A 567 15.79 -14.26 1.68
C GLN A 567 14.89 -14.03 2.90
N ARG A 568 15.22 -13.05 3.77
CA ARG A 568 14.39 -12.70 4.92
C ARG A 568 13.13 -11.92 4.53
N PHE A 569 13.15 -11.25 3.38
CA PHE A 569 12.04 -10.43 2.89
C PHE A 569 10.96 -11.23 2.15
N GLY A 570 9.78 -10.65 2.03
CA GLY A 570 8.73 -11.09 1.13
C GLY A 570 9.16 -11.05 -0.36
N PRO A 571 8.53 -11.84 -1.23
CA PRO A 571 8.85 -11.92 -2.67
C PRO A 571 9.00 -10.58 -3.39
N ARG A 572 8.15 -9.58 -3.11
CA ARG A 572 8.24 -8.26 -3.76
C ARG A 572 9.55 -7.56 -3.39
N ASN A 573 9.85 -7.43 -2.10
CA ASN A 573 11.09 -6.81 -1.63
C ASN A 573 12.34 -7.61 -2.05
N ARG A 574 12.25 -8.94 -2.18
CA ARG A 574 13.31 -9.77 -2.78
C ARG A 574 13.62 -9.36 -4.22
N ALA A 575 12.59 -9.23 -5.07
CA ALA A 575 12.77 -8.80 -6.45
C ALA A 575 13.33 -7.36 -6.55
N ARG A 576 12.87 -6.46 -5.67
CA ARG A 576 13.41 -5.09 -5.57
C ARG A 576 14.90 -5.07 -5.25
N LEU A 577 15.35 -5.96 -4.36
CA LEU A 577 16.77 -6.15 -4.05
C LEU A 577 17.54 -6.75 -5.25
N ASP A 578 16.98 -7.73 -5.95
CA ASP A 578 17.59 -8.29 -7.17
C ASP A 578 17.85 -7.21 -8.24
N LEU A 579 16.90 -6.29 -8.43
CA LEU A 579 17.06 -5.14 -9.33
C LEU A 579 18.20 -4.21 -8.93
N ALA A 580 18.48 -4.10 -7.64
CA ALA A 580 19.52 -3.22 -7.11
C ALA A 580 20.91 -3.88 -7.09
N ARG A 581 21.00 -5.22 -6.95
CA ARG A 581 22.23 -5.97 -6.65
C ARG A 581 23.44 -5.60 -7.51
N ASN A 582 23.24 -5.43 -8.81
CA ASN A 582 24.32 -5.21 -9.78
C ASN A 582 24.54 -3.74 -10.13
N ARG A 583 23.86 -2.81 -9.45
CA ARG A 583 23.99 -1.38 -9.75
C ARG A 583 25.37 -0.88 -9.37
N ARG A 584 25.96 -0.13 -10.28
CA ARG A 584 27.26 0.53 -10.11
C ARG A 584 27.08 1.88 -9.44
N GLY A 585 28.05 2.27 -8.59
CA GLY A 585 27.97 3.46 -7.76
C GLY A 585 26.99 3.36 -6.59
N TYR A 586 26.58 2.14 -6.22
CA TYR A 586 25.62 1.88 -5.15
C TYR A 586 26.28 1.20 -3.95
N PHE A 587 25.79 1.55 -2.76
CA PHE A 587 26.10 0.85 -1.53
C PHE A 587 24.94 -0.04 -1.07
N PHE A 588 25.27 -1.04 -0.28
CA PHE A 588 24.36 -1.99 0.38
C PHE A 588 24.82 -2.14 1.82
N GLY A 589 23.96 -1.82 2.78
CA GLY A 589 24.26 -1.86 4.20
C GLY A 589 23.23 -2.65 4.97
N PHE A 590 23.64 -3.18 6.11
CA PHE A 590 22.75 -3.84 7.05
C PHE A 590 22.93 -3.25 8.45
N ALA A 591 21.82 -2.98 9.11
CA ALA A 591 21.75 -2.57 10.50
C ALA A 591 20.83 -3.53 11.27
N PRO A 592 21.33 -4.26 12.28
CA PRO A 592 20.53 -5.22 13.03
C PRO A 592 19.52 -4.55 13.98
N GLU A 593 19.84 -3.34 14.45
CA GLU A 593 19.05 -2.58 15.42
C GLU A 593 18.78 -1.17 14.90
N THR A 594 17.51 -0.90 14.61
CA THR A 594 17.03 0.36 14.05
C THR A 594 15.66 0.71 14.57
N GLU A 595 15.24 1.95 14.39
CA GLU A 595 13.85 2.35 14.59
C GLU A 595 13.04 2.10 13.31
N GLY A 596 11.86 1.53 13.47
CA GLY A 596 10.89 1.37 12.39
C GLY A 596 9.77 2.38 12.45
N ILE A 597 8.93 2.40 11.42
CA ILE A 597 7.70 3.19 11.41
C ILE A 597 6.85 2.74 12.61
N SER A 598 6.44 3.72 13.43
CA SER A 598 5.66 3.44 14.63
C SER A 598 4.33 2.77 14.29
N SER A 599 3.92 1.82 15.12
CA SER A 599 2.59 1.21 15.07
C SER A 599 2.03 1.12 16.49
N LEU A 600 1.27 0.08 16.82
CA LEU A 600 0.74 -0.11 18.17
C LEU A 600 1.86 -0.15 19.23
N THR A 601 1.77 0.74 20.23
CA THR A 601 2.79 0.97 21.27
C THR A 601 2.86 -0.14 22.31
N SER A 602 1.81 -0.96 22.43
CA SER A 602 1.77 -2.11 23.33
C SER A 602 2.47 -3.34 22.76
N ILE A 603 3.05 -3.24 21.56
CA ILE A 603 3.88 -4.29 20.97
C ILE A 603 5.35 -3.98 21.23
N ASP A 604 6.02 -4.93 21.88
CA ASP A 604 7.47 -4.94 22.04
C ASP A 604 8.13 -5.51 20.77
N TRP A 605 8.86 -4.66 20.04
CA TRP A 605 9.50 -5.06 18.79
C TRP A 605 10.89 -5.62 19.08
N GLU A 606 10.95 -6.90 19.46
CA GLU A 606 12.18 -7.62 19.84
C GLU A 606 13.32 -7.46 18.83
N THR A 607 12.99 -7.40 17.54
CA THR A 607 13.97 -7.18 16.47
C THR A 607 13.42 -6.19 15.45
N THR A 608 14.19 -5.15 15.16
CA THR A 608 13.92 -4.20 14.08
C THR A 608 15.21 -3.97 13.31
N SER A 609 15.35 -4.65 12.17
CA SER A 609 16.56 -4.58 11.35
C SER A 609 16.28 -3.90 10.01
N THR A 610 17.26 -3.14 9.52
CA THR A 610 17.16 -2.39 8.27
C THR A 610 18.23 -2.83 7.27
N PHE A 611 17.80 -3.18 6.06
CA PHE A 611 18.66 -3.27 4.88
C PHE A 611 18.59 -1.93 4.15
N VAL A 612 19.74 -1.27 4.00
CA VAL A 612 19.83 0.05 3.37
C VAL A 612 20.58 -0.02 2.05
N THR A 613 20.09 0.70 1.04
CA THR A 613 20.78 0.87 -0.23
C THR A 613 20.70 2.32 -0.70
N GLY A 614 21.57 2.72 -1.62
CA GLY A 614 21.54 4.05 -2.20
C GLY A 614 22.75 4.33 -3.05
N GLN A 615 22.70 5.45 -3.76
CA GLN A 615 23.86 5.95 -4.48
C GLN A 615 24.85 6.55 -3.50
N LEU A 616 26.14 6.29 -3.74
CA LEU A 616 27.19 6.88 -2.94
C LEU A 616 27.45 8.31 -3.44
N PHE A 617 27.39 9.29 -2.53
CA PHE A 617 27.53 10.70 -2.89
C PHE A 617 29.02 11.10 -2.91
N PRO A 618 29.52 11.76 -3.97
CA PRO A 618 30.88 12.30 -3.95
C PRO A 618 30.97 13.38 -2.87
N GLY A 619 32.00 13.31 -2.00
CA GLY A 619 32.15 14.16 -0.82
C GLY A 619 32.36 15.65 -1.07
N ASN A 620 32.43 16.09 -2.32
CA ASN A 620 32.56 17.49 -2.72
C ASN A 620 31.38 17.93 -3.61
N ARG A 621 30.26 18.26 -2.99
CA ARG A 621 29.44 19.38 -3.45
C ARG A 621 29.15 20.26 -2.23
N SER A 622 29.93 21.32 -2.09
CA SER A 622 29.44 22.54 -1.44
C SER A 622 28.05 22.84 -2.02
N ASN A 623 27.08 23.07 -1.14
CA ASN A 623 25.71 23.47 -1.50
C ASN A 623 25.72 24.45 -2.68
N PRO A 624 24.89 24.27 -3.73
CA PRO A 624 24.34 25.44 -4.40
C PRO A 624 23.38 26.18 -3.46
#